data_AF-A0A9E4EY12-F1
#
_entry.id   AF-A0A9E4EY12-F1
#
_cell.length_a   1.000
_cell.length_b   1.000
_cell.length_c   1.000
_cell.angle_alpha   90.00
_cell.angle_beta   90.00
_cell.angle_gamma   90.00
#
_symmetry.space_group_name_H-M   'P 1'
#
loop_
_entity.id
_entity.type
_entity.pdbx_description
1 polymer ?
#
loop_
_entity_poly.entity_id
_entity_poly.type
_entity_poly.pdbx_seq_one_letter_code
_entity_poly.pdbx_strand_id
1 'polypeptide(L)'
;MRLTTLWSRGPILLLWGALVLAESTAFAQLSTGFRPVEEPGIRGVRIHPGALAPNRRKWYLPQNLYYEYQWRGWEYSNYARDNYARYVNILLEGTRNYNLFGQYINRGWVIYDWTETSPLRQGSALLKGTRFGRWFDSLVISSASHGQFHTSLTVGDAIRTTLTPLTFSKPTFNGLQWDFLADKYALTLLGSRLNAPGFTALNEAGGASAIENTTRLLGARGVAQVGDFAKLGLTWVNVSNTSSELSLGDNSLKGLLTGPQNTGNVERVIIRIADDSPESEQTGASFFVDQVIIDGELHPEIVPLVRGGVRREGILEVSGSDVIELIYDIRNDFSPTEKVGTFREAKKLEFELVVSNDYRIEIASNLQTNARGEQVFLPVAQARDEITDGSNQTFVRFAYGLPTGHEVIGMDLELINLAHFDLRAEWALNRRFRRFPNQNGRSRVRDGLVPALPLLCVRRGVHHRSRLQHHGLYRRPGRGHRLRQRDPKPL
;
A
#
# COMPACT_ATOMS: atom_id res chain seq x y z
N MET A 1 2.25 0.46 -61.55
CA MET A 1 3.27 1.21 -60.79
C MET A 1 2.84 1.17 -59.32
N ARG A 2 3.69 0.64 -58.44
CA ARG A 2 3.33 0.06 -57.13
C ARG A 2 2.95 1.09 -56.06
N LEU A 3 1.95 0.74 -55.25
CA LEU A 3 1.63 1.29 -53.92
C LEU A 3 2.76 1.02 -52.91
N THR A 4 3.01 1.97 -51.99
CA THR A 4 3.39 1.75 -50.56
C THR A 4 3.34 3.10 -49.81
N THR A 5 2.31 3.37 -48.99
CA THR A 5 2.21 3.20 -47.51
C THR A 5 3.19 4.06 -46.68
N LEU A 6 2.67 5.13 -46.08
CA LEU A 6 3.36 6.01 -45.12
C LEU A 6 2.56 6.07 -43.81
N TRP A 7 2.60 5.02 -42.99
CA TRP A 7 1.99 4.98 -41.66
C TRP A 7 2.95 4.36 -40.62
N SER A 8 2.79 4.79 -39.36
CA SER A 8 3.30 4.24 -38.09
C SER A 8 4.79 4.40 -37.74
N ARG A 9 5.14 5.51 -37.05
CA ARG A 9 6.31 5.60 -36.13
C ARG A 9 6.03 6.36 -34.82
N GLY A 10 4.78 6.37 -34.38
CA GLY A 10 4.36 6.96 -33.09
C GLY A 10 4.41 6.01 -31.88
N PRO A 11 4.01 4.72 -31.99
CA PRO A 11 3.88 3.85 -30.80
C PRO A 11 5.17 3.11 -30.41
N ILE A 12 6.20 3.11 -31.27
CA ILE A 12 7.41 2.32 -31.04
C ILE A 12 8.36 3.01 -30.04
N LEU A 13 8.32 4.33 -29.92
CA LEU A 13 9.21 5.08 -29.00
C LEU A 13 8.81 4.95 -27.52
N LEU A 14 7.52 4.76 -27.21
CA LEU A 14 7.05 4.55 -25.83
C LEU A 14 7.35 3.13 -25.31
N LEU A 15 7.33 2.12 -26.20
CA LEU A 15 7.76 0.77 -25.85
C LEU A 15 9.28 0.65 -25.65
N TRP A 16 10.08 1.44 -26.38
CA TRP A 16 11.53 1.52 -26.16
C TRP A 16 11.92 2.28 -24.88
N GLY A 17 11.15 3.30 -24.47
CA GLY A 17 11.37 3.97 -23.18
C GLY A 17 11.16 3.07 -21.96
N ALA A 18 10.23 2.11 -22.04
CA ALA A 18 10.00 1.13 -20.98
C ALA A 18 11.02 -0.04 -21.01
N LEU A 19 11.56 -0.39 -22.18
CA LEU A 19 12.55 -1.47 -22.32
C LEU A 19 13.96 -1.05 -21.88
N VAL A 20 14.34 0.23 -22.05
CA VAL A 20 15.65 0.74 -21.62
C VAL A 20 15.80 0.81 -20.09
N LEU A 21 14.69 0.80 -19.34
CA LEU A 21 14.71 0.63 -17.88
C LEU A 21 14.87 -0.84 -17.43
N ALA A 22 14.83 -1.82 -18.36
CA ALA A 22 14.90 -3.24 -18.04
C ALA A 22 16.31 -3.87 -18.18
N GLU A 23 17.27 -3.21 -18.85
CA GLU A 23 18.60 -3.79 -19.14
C GLU A 23 19.81 -3.07 -18.50
N SER A 24 19.60 -2.07 -17.64
CA SER A 24 20.72 -1.55 -16.83
C SER A 24 20.89 -2.38 -15.57
N THR A 25 21.53 -3.54 -15.67
CA THR A 25 22.17 -4.23 -14.54
C THR A 25 23.46 -3.52 -14.15
N ALA A 26 23.37 -2.23 -13.84
CA ALA A 26 24.38 -1.57 -13.04
C ALA A 26 24.01 -1.85 -11.58
N PHE A 27 24.78 -2.72 -10.92
CA PHE A 27 24.86 -2.76 -9.46
C PHE A 27 25.49 -1.44 -8.98
N ALA A 28 24.73 -0.35 -9.08
CA ALA A 28 24.97 0.84 -8.30
C ALA A 28 24.30 0.57 -6.96
N GLN A 29 25.09 0.11 -5.98
CA GLN A 29 24.75 0.38 -4.60
C GLN A 29 24.61 1.90 -4.53
N LEU A 30 23.38 2.40 -4.44
CA LEU A 30 23.07 3.79 -4.14
C LEU A 30 23.54 4.00 -2.69
N SER A 31 24.85 4.08 -2.51
CA SER A 31 25.45 4.77 -1.39
C SER A 31 24.86 6.16 -1.48
N THR A 32 23.91 6.46 -0.60
CA THR A 32 23.39 7.80 -0.42
C THR A 32 24.62 8.69 -0.31
N GLY A 33 24.92 9.48 -1.35
CA GLY A 33 26.18 10.21 -1.50
C GLY A 33 26.35 11.34 -0.48
N PHE A 34 25.52 11.34 0.56
CA PHE A 34 25.44 12.27 1.65
C PHE A 34 26.18 11.68 2.85
N ARG A 35 27.35 12.23 3.15
CA ARG A 35 27.94 12.07 4.47
C ARG A 35 27.49 13.26 5.31
N PRO A 36 26.61 13.08 6.30
CA PRO A 36 26.40 14.11 7.31
C PRO A 36 27.73 14.26 8.06
N VAL A 37 28.34 15.43 7.95
CA VAL A 37 29.43 15.79 8.87
C VAL A 37 28.74 16.31 10.12
N GLU A 38 28.75 15.50 11.18
CA GLU A 38 28.02 15.81 12.42
C GLU A 38 28.52 17.12 13.04
N GLU A 39 29.80 17.48 12.84
CA GLU A 39 30.34 18.78 13.24
C GLU A 39 31.48 19.20 12.29
N PRO A 40 31.48 20.43 11.72
CA PRO A 40 32.70 20.97 11.13
C PRO A 40 33.75 20.99 12.23
N GLY A 41 34.87 20.30 12.04
CA GLY A 41 35.95 20.24 13.03
C GLY A 41 36.48 21.64 13.36
N ILE A 42 35.92 22.27 14.38
CA ILE A 42 36.48 23.47 15.00
C ILE A 42 37.64 22.96 15.87
N ARG A 43 38.87 23.04 15.37
CA ARG A 43 40.05 22.88 16.22
C ARG A 43 40.13 24.09 17.15
N GLY A 44 39.59 23.96 18.35
CA GLY A 44 39.55 25.00 19.38
C GLY A 44 38.66 24.61 20.56
N VAL A 45 38.81 25.31 21.68
CA VAL A 45 38.11 25.04 22.96
C VAL A 45 36.60 24.93 22.74
N ARG A 46 36.01 23.78 23.15
CA ARG A 46 34.59 23.49 22.99
C ARG A 46 33.77 24.37 23.94
N ILE A 47 33.01 25.32 23.39
CA ILE A 47 32.00 26.07 24.13
C ILE A 47 30.65 25.75 23.50
N HIS A 48 29.75 25.18 24.29
CA HIS A 48 28.40 24.87 23.83
C HIS A 48 27.66 26.17 23.48
N PRO A 49 27.17 26.38 22.24
CA PRO A 49 26.55 27.65 21.83
C PRO A 49 25.36 28.05 22.71
N GLY A 50 24.66 27.05 23.27
CA GLY A 50 23.56 27.20 24.23
C GLY A 50 23.95 27.84 25.58
N ALA A 51 25.21 27.69 26.00
CA ALA A 51 25.71 28.11 27.31
C ALA A 51 26.21 29.57 27.36
N LEU A 52 26.27 30.27 26.22
CA LEU A 52 26.68 31.67 26.15
C LEU A 52 25.46 32.59 26.16
N ALA A 53 25.49 33.59 27.04
CA ALA A 53 24.52 34.68 27.04
C ALA A 53 24.48 35.40 25.66
N PRO A 54 23.32 35.87 25.18
CA PRO A 54 23.17 36.44 23.82
C PRO A 54 24.16 37.56 23.48
N ASN A 55 24.52 38.39 24.47
CA ASN A 55 25.51 39.44 24.33
C ASN A 55 26.95 38.92 24.14
N ARG A 56 27.29 37.75 24.69
CA ARG A 56 28.60 37.10 24.52
C ARG A 56 28.68 36.30 23.21
N ARG A 57 27.55 35.78 22.71
CA ARG A 57 27.51 35.14 21.37
C ARG A 57 28.00 36.07 20.25
N LYS A 58 27.74 37.38 20.38
CA LYS A 58 28.14 38.44 19.44
C LYS A 58 29.67 38.56 19.27
N TRP A 59 30.44 38.13 20.27
CA TRP A 59 31.91 38.26 20.30
C TRP A 59 32.66 36.94 20.08
N TYR A 60 32.02 35.80 20.42
CA TYR A 60 32.69 34.50 20.47
C TYR A 60 32.21 33.47 19.42
N LEU A 61 31.17 33.75 18.61
CA LEU A 61 30.85 32.87 17.47
C LEU A 61 31.83 33.07 16.30
N PRO A 62 32.13 32.02 15.51
CA PRO A 62 33.23 32.04 14.54
C PRO A 62 32.96 33.02 13.38
N GLN A 63 34.04 33.53 12.78
CA GLN A 63 34.10 34.44 11.62
C GLN A 63 33.15 34.08 10.46
N ASN A 64 32.74 32.82 10.37
CA ASN A 64 31.81 32.27 9.40
C ASN A 64 30.46 33.01 9.37
N LEU A 65 29.94 33.47 10.51
CA LEU A 65 28.67 34.22 10.55
C LEU A 65 28.74 35.61 9.91
N TYR A 66 29.92 36.23 9.96
CA TYR A 66 30.17 37.50 9.27
C TYR A 66 30.24 37.28 7.75
N TYR A 67 30.92 36.23 7.28
CA TYR A 67 31.02 35.94 5.85
C TYR A 67 29.71 35.43 5.23
N GLU A 68 28.89 34.69 5.98
CA GLU A 68 27.67 34.05 5.46
C GLU A 68 26.42 34.95 5.62
N TYR A 69 26.34 35.76 6.69
CA TYR A 69 25.16 36.61 6.98
C TYR A 69 25.48 38.10 7.11
N GLN A 70 26.73 38.52 6.82
CA GLN A 70 27.20 39.91 6.99
C GLN A 70 26.93 40.50 8.38
N TRP A 71 26.85 39.65 9.40
CA TRP A 71 26.44 40.09 10.72
C TRP A 71 27.56 40.86 11.43
N ARG A 72 27.34 42.15 11.68
CA ARG A 72 28.34 43.05 12.28
C ARG A 72 28.08 43.26 13.77
N GLY A 73 28.98 42.72 14.58
CA GLY A 73 28.88 42.73 16.05
C GLY A 73 28.92 44.12 16.71
N TRP A 74 29.36 45.15 16.00
CA TRP A 74 29.63 46.49 16.54
C TRP A 74 28.58 47.54 16.15
N GLU A 75 27.63 47.19 15.27
CA GLU A 75 26.59 48.13 14.84
C GLU A 75 25.49 48.27 15.91
N TYR A 76 25.00 49.51 16.06
CA TYR A 76 23.90 49.86 16.94
C TYR A 76 22.59 49.29 16.38
N SER A 77 21.88 48.48 17.17
CA SER A 77 20.61 47.86 16.78
C SER A 77 19.44 48.56 17.46
N ASN A 78 18.52 49.15 16.67
CA ASN A 78 17.29 49.74 17.17
C ASN A 78 16.07 48.96 16.64
N TYR A 79 15.46 48.15 17.52
CA TYR A 79 14.35 47.28 17.13
C TYR A 79 13.00 48.00 16.93
N ALA A 80 12.93 49.29 17.23
CA ALA A 80 11.79 50.14 16.90
C ALA A 80 11.87 50.72 15.48
N ARG A 81 13.09 50.79 14.90
CA ARG A 81 13.31 51.21 13.51
C ARG A 81 13.39 50.00 12.58
N ASP A 82 14.12 48.97 13.00
CA ASP A 82 14.32 47.73 12.27
C ASP A 82 13.80 46.58 13.12
N ASN A 83 12.64 46.00 12.78
CA ASN A 83 12.03 44.94 13.59
C ASN A 83 13.05 43.87 14.00
N TYR A 84 12.94 43.38 15.25
CA TYR A 84 13.80 42.32 15.76
C TYR A 84 13.78 41.09 14.83
N ALA A 85 14.85 40.93 14.06
CA ALA A 85 15.12 39.71 13.32
C ALA A 85 15.80 38.73 14.27
N ARG A 86 15.19 37.55 14.46
CA ARG A 86 15.80 36.46 15.23
C ARG A 86 17.15 36.14 14.59
N TYR A 87 18.21 36.08 15.41
CA TYR A 87 19.53 35.61 14.94
C TYR A 87 19.33 34.32 14.16
N VAL A 88 19.89 34.26 12.94
CA VAL A 88 19.79 33.08 12.09
C VAL A 88 20.30 31.90 12.90
N ASN A 89 19.38 31.07 13.36
CA ASN A 89 19.76 29.99 14.24
C ASN A 89 20.41 28.97 13.31
N ILE A 90 21.73 28.86 13.37
CA ILE A 90 22.48 27.87 12.60
C ILE A 90 21.96 26.44 12.82
N LEU A 91 21.28 26.19 13.96
CA LEU A 91 20.57 24.94 14.29
C LEU A 91 19.15 24.84 13.71
N LEU A 92 18.66 25.81 12.94
CA LEU A 92 17.44 25.71 12.12
C LEU A 92 17.78 25.39 10.67
N GLU A 93 18.99 25.72 10.22
CA GLU A 93 19.42 25.58 8.83
C GLU A 93 19.84 24.16 8.46
N GLY A 94 20.15 23.32 9.46
CA GLY A 94 20.51 21.92 9.25
C GLY A 94 21.99 21.66 9.08
N THR A 95 22.30 20.38 8.86
CA THR A 95 23.63 19.87 8.59
C THR A 95 24.00 20.16 7.14
N ARG A 96 25.28 20.50 6.91
CA ARG A 96 25.81 20.67 5.56
C ARG A 96 26.04 19.29 4.96
N ASN A 97 25.54 19.09 3.75
CA ASN A 97 25.69 17.85 3.01
C ASN A 97 26.63 18.08 1.83
N TYR A 98 27.56 17.16 1.67
CA TYR A 98 28.60 17.20 0.64
C TYR A 98 28.51 15.94 -0.21
N ASN A 99 28.91 16.02 -1.48
CA ASN A 99 29.03 14.86 -2.35
C ASN A 99 30.27 14.02 -1.98
N LEU A 100 30.45 12.88 -2.64
CA LEU A 100 31.63 12.01 -2.44
C LEU A 100 32.98 12.72 -2.68
N PHE A 101 33.00 13.79 -3.46
CA PHE A 101 34.19 14.59 -3.78
C PHE A 101 34.39 15.77 -2.81
N GLY A 102 33.57 15.89 -1.76
CA GLY A 102 33.66 16.97 -0.77
C GLY A 102 33.11 18.32 -1.25
N GLN A 103 32.42 18.38 -2.40
CA GLN A 103 31.74 19.59 -2.86
C GLN A 103 30.42 19.77 -2.11
N TYR A 104 30.14 21.00 -1.71
CA TYR A 104 28.91 21.36 -1.00
C TYR A 104 27.68 21.17 -1.91
N ILE A 105 26.69 20.42 -1.46
CA ILE A 105 25.42 20.20 -2.16
C ILE A 105 24.36 21.14 -1.60
N ASN A 106 24.05 20.98 -0.31
CA ASN A 106 23.00 21.73 0.36
C ASN A 106 23.21 21.72 1.88
N ARG A 107 22.33 22.41 2.59
CA ARG A 107 22.25 22.39 4.05
C ARG A 107 20.80 22.17 4.44
N GLY A 108 20.54 21.21 5.33
CA GLY A 108 19.19 20.84 5.71
C GLY A 108 19.11 19.69 6.69
N TRP A 109 17.90 19.20 6.94
CA TRP A 109 17.61 18.08 7.84
C TRP A 109 17.11 16.89 7.03
N VAL A 110 17.51 15.68 7.40
CA VAL A 110 16.84 14.47 6.93
C VAL A 110 15.55 14.31 7.73
N ILE A 111 14.41 14.61 7.09
CA ILE A 111 13.09 14.53 7.72
C ILE A 111 12.34 13.26 7.36
N TYR A 112 12.64 12.68 6.19
CA TYR A 112 12.09 11.43 5.72
C TYR A 112 13.18 10.67 4.97
N ASP A 113 13.32 9.38 5.24
CA ASP A 113 14.17 8.48 4.47
C ASP A 113 13.49 7.11 4.39
N TRP A 114 13.41 6.56 3.18
CA TRP A 114 12.97 5.19 2.95
C TRP A 114 14.04 4.50 2.10
N THR A 115 14.79 3.64 2.77
CA THR A 115 15.89 2.89 2.16
C THR A 115 15.56 1.41 2.18
N GLU A 116 15.81 0.74 1.05
CA GLU A 116 15.67 -0.70 0.93
C GLU A 116 17.00 -1.31 0.49
N THR A 117 17.65 -2.01 1.40
CA THR A 117 18.90 -2.73 1.13
C THR A 117 18.62 -4.23 1.08
N SER A 118 18.87 -4.85 -0.07
CA SER A 118 18.60 -6.26 -0.31
C SER A 118 19.74 -6.88 -1.13
N PRO A 119 20.23 -8.08 -0.79
CA PRO A 119 19.85 -8.90 0.38
C PRO A 119 20.53 -8.44 1.68
N LEU A 120 19.75 -8.12 2.71
CA LEU A 120 20.25 -7.77 4.04
C LEU A 120 19.19 -8.04 5.13
N ARG A 121 19.61 -8.54 6.30
CA ARG A 121 18.72 -8.61 7.48
C ARG A 121 18.37 -7.20 7.95
N GLN A 122 17.08 -6.96 8.23
CA GLN A 122 16.55 -5.64 8.58
C GLN A 122 16.90 -4.55 7.54
N GLY A 123 16.93 -4.94 6.27
CA GLY A 123 17.35 -4.08 5.17
C GLY A 123 16.31 -3.05 4.74
N SER A 124 15.05 -3.17 5.19
CA SER A 124 14.02 -2.16 4.95
C SER A 124 13.97 -1.15 6.08
N ALA A 125 14.50 0.05 5.84
CA ALA A 125 14.58 1.13 6.82
C ALA A 125 13.66 2.29 6.43
N LEU A 126 12.80 2.72 7.36
CA LEU A 126 11.95 3.91 7.22
C LEU A 126 12.19 4.86 8.38
N LEU A 127 12.65 6.05 8.09
CA LEU A 127 12.83 7.15 9.02
C LEU A 127 11.78 8.22 8.74
N LYS A 128 11.06 8.61 9.79
CA LYS A 128 10.29 9.86 9.84
C LYS A 128 10.80 10.66 11.05
N GLY A 129 11.57 11.71 10.80
CA GLY A 129 12.20 12.51 11.85
C GLY A 129 11.17 13.31 12.67
N THR A 130 11.51 13.76 13.88
CA THR A 130 10.54 14.54 14.70
C THR A 130 10.12 15.85 14.03
N ARG A 131 11.00 16.48 13.24
CA ARG A 131 10.68 17.65 12.41
C ARG A 131 9.65 17.37 11.33
N PHE A 132 9.60 16.16 10.77
CA PHE A 132 8.57 15.80 9.79
C PHE A 132 7.17 15.92 10.42
N GLY A 133 6.96 15.32 11.58
CA GLY A 133 5.67 15.41 12.28
C GLY A 133 5.40 16.78 12.94
N ARG A 134 6.40 17.41 13.56
CA ARG A 134 6.19 18.63 14.37
C ARG A 134 6.27 19.93 13.58
N TRP A 135 7.21 20.06 12.65
CA TRP A 135 7.40 21.28 11.88
C TRP A 135 6.58 21.23 10.59
N PHE A 136 6.67 20.12 9.85
CA PHE A 136 5.98 19.96 8.57
C PHE A 136 4.56 19.37 8.70
N ASP A 137 4.07 19.14 9.92
CA ASP A 137 2.74 18.56 10.17
C ASP A 137 2.51 17.26 9.38
N SER A 138 3.55 16.43 9.28
CA SER A 138 3.58 15.18 8.53
C SER A 138 3.18 15.32 7.05
N LEU A 139 3.44 16.48 6.42
CA LEU A 139 3.22 16.70 4.99
C LEU A 139 4.32 17.57 4.38
N VAL A 140 5.01 17.04 3.38
CA VAL A 140 6.02 17.76 2.62
C VAL A 140 5.71 17.63 1.14
N ILE A 141 5.60 18.76 0.45
CA ILE A 141 5.36 18.83 -0.99
C ILE A 141 6.48 19.63 -1.63
N SER A 142 7.20 19.02 -2.56
CA SER A 142 8.15 19.68 -3.44
C SER A 142 7.57 19.72 -4.84
N SER A 143 7.57 20.88 -5.50
CA SER A 143 7.05 21.02 -6.86
C SER A 143 8.03 21.77 -7.75
N ALA A 144 8.06 21.41 -9.02
CA ALA A 144 8.86 22.06 -10.04
C ALA A 144 8.08 22.11 -11.36
N SER A 145 8.33 23.13 -12.15
CA SER A 145 7.74 23.27 -13.48
C SER A 145 8.71 23.91 -14.45
N HIS A 146 8.68 23.45 -15.70
CA HIS A 146 9.43 24.05 -16.79
C HIS A 146 8.61 23.98 -18.09
N GLY A 147 8.18 25.13 -18.59
CA GLY A 147 7.28 25.20 -19.74
C GLY A 147 5.97 24.47 -19.45
N GLN A 148 5.65 23.49 -20.30
CA GLN A 148 4.46 22.63 -20.22
C GLN A 148 4.61 21.45 -19.24
N PHE A 149 5.79 21.24 -18.66
CA PHE A 149 6.05 20.12 -17.76
C PHE A 149 5.91 20.57 -16.31
N HIS A 150 5.09 19.85 -15.55
CA HIS A 150 4.88 20.06 -14.12
C HIS A 150 5.15 18.76 -13.38
N THR A 151 5.82 18.84 -12.23
CA THR A 151 6.02 17.68 -11.36
C THR A 151 5.89 18.08 -9.90
N SER A 152 5.37 17.17 -9.09
CA SER A 152 5.33 17.31 -7.64
C SER A 152 5.65 15.99 -6.95
N LEU A 153 6.49 16.04 -5.92
CA LEU A 153 6.75 14.96 -5.00
C LEU A 153 6.13 15.31 -3.65
N THR A 154 5.17 14.50 -3.22
CA THR A 154 4.48 14.62 -1.94
C THR A 154 4.84 13.44 -1.05
N VAL A 155 5.22 13.72 0.19
CA VAL A 155 5.43 12.72 1.24
C VAL A 155 4.58 13.09 2.43
N GLY A 156 3.78 12.16 2.93
CA GLY A 156 2.86 12.48 4.01
C GLY A 156 2.26 11.28 4.73
N ASP A 157 1.75 11.53 5.93
CA ASP A 157 1.06 10.50 6.72
C ASP A 157 -0.43 10.32 6.35
N ALA A 158 -1.05 11.38 5.81
CA ALA A 158 -2.47 11.41 5.49
C ALA A 158 -2.75 12.26 4.23
N ILE A 159 -2.40 11.72 3.06
CA ILE A 159 -2.65 12.34 1.76
C ILE A 159 -3.99 11.82 1.20
N ARG A 160 -4.87 12.72 0.76
CA ARG A 160 -6.06 12.31 -0.01
C ARG A 160 -5.60 11.95 -1.42
N THR A 161 -5.57 10.65 -1.71
CA THR A 161 -5.08 10.13 -3.00
C THR A 161 -6.16 9.31 -3.68
N THR A 162 -6.42 9.59 -4.95
CA THR A 162 -7.33 8.79 -5.79
C THR A 162 -6.73 8.63 -7.17
N LEU A 163 -6.45 7.38 -7.56
CA LEU A 163 -6.08 7.05 -8.94
C LEU A 163 -7.37 6.97 -9.76
N THR A 164 -8.23 6.01 -9.43
CA THR A 164 -9.62 5.93 -9.90
C THR A 164 -10.51 5.33 -8.81
N PRO A 165 -11.84 5.54 -8.84
CA PRO A 165 -12.76 4.98 -7.86
C PRO A 165 -12.74 3.44 -7.73
N LEU A 166 -12.52 2.67 -8.80
CA LEU A 166 -12.53 1.19 -8.74
C LEU A 166 -11.15 0.59 -8.40
N THR A 167 -10.06 1.35 -8.49
CA THR A 167 -8.71 0.81 -8.22
C THR A 167 -8.14 1.28 -6.89
N PHE A 168 -8.01 2.60 -6.69
CA PHE A 168 -7.42 3.16 -5.49
C PHE A 168 -8.02 4.52 -5.17
N SER A 169 -8.78 4.57 -4.09
CA SER A 169 -9.19 5.82 -3.43
C SER A 169 -9.00 5.69 -1.93
N LYS A 170 -8.04 6.44 -1.39
CA LYS A 170 -7.74 6.45 0.05
C LYS A 170 -7.85 7.88 0.58
N PRO A 171 -8.63 8.11 1.66
CA PRO A 171 -8.75 9.43 2.27
C PRO A 171 -7.47 9.85 2.99
N THR A 172 -6.77 8.88 3.60
CA THR A 172 -5.58 9.08 4.42
C THR A 172 -4.48 8.12 3.96
N PHE A 173 -3.95 8.33 2.75
CA PHE A 173 -2.81 7.57 2.23
C PHE A 173 -1.54 8.01 2.94
N ASN A 174 -0.83 7.05 3.54
CA ASN A 174 0.47 7.27 4.16
C ASN A 174 1.56 6.79 3.21
N GLY A 175 2.43 7.67 2.76
CA GLY A 175 3.52 7.31 1.86
C GLY A 175 3.98 8.45 0.97
N LEU A 176 4.52 8.07 -0.18
CA LEU A 176 5.05 8.93 -1.23
C LEU A 176 4.09 8.91 -2.42
N GLN A 177 3.80 10.09 -2.96
CA GLN A 177 3.09 10.31 -4.21
C GLN A 177 3.94 11.21 -5.10
N TRP A 178 4.26 10.74 -6.30
CA TRP A 178 4.93 11.53 -7.32
C TRP A 178 3.98 11.74 -8.49
N ASP A 179 3.72 13.00 -8.81
CA ASP A 179 2.88 13.40 -9.92
C ASP A 179 3.71 14.10 -11.00
N PHE A 180 3.34 13.84 -12.23
CA PHE A 180 3.89 14.46 -13.41
C PHE A 180 2.76 14.78 -14.39
N LEU A 181 2.81 15.97 -14.97
CA LEU A 181 1.82 16.46 -15.92
C LEU A 181 2.53 17.16 -17.08
N ALA A 182 2.07 16.84 -18.28
CA ALA A 182 2.38 17.50 -19.54
C ALA A 182 1.06 17.73 -20.31
N ASP A 183 1.12 18.45 -21.43
CA ASP A 183 -0.08 18.84 -22.20
C ASP A 183 -1.04 17.70 -22.54
N LYS A 184 -0.50 16.52 -22.87
CA LYS A 184 -1.29 15.34 -23.28
C LYS A 184 -1.14 14.15 -22.35
N TYR A 185 -0.29 14.23 -21.34
CA TYR A 185 0.08 13.08 -20.52
C TYR A 185 0.10 13.45 -19.04
N ALA A 186 -0.49 12.59 -18.22
CA ALA A 186 -0.36 12.66 -16.77
C ALA A 186 0.14 11.31 -16.25
N LEU A 187 1.01 11.35 -15.23
CA LEU A 187 1.52 10.17 -14.54
C LEU A 187 1.49 10.43 -13.04
N THR A 188 0.96 9.48 -12.28
CA THR A 188 1.02 9.47 -10.82
C THR A 188 1.61 8.15 -10.37
N LEU A 189 2.66 8.17 -9.56
CA LEU A 189 3.24 7.01 -8.90
C LEU A 189 3.03 7.09 -7.39
N LEU A 190 2.70 5.96 -6.77
CA LEU A 190 2.49 5.83 -5.34
C LEU A 190 3.46 4.79 -4.78
N GLY A 191 4.03 5.07 -3.61
CA GLY A 191 4.86 4.15 -2.87
C GLY A 191 4.58 4.24 -1.38
N SER A 192 4.43 3.11 -0.70
CA SER A 192 4.26 3.07 0.74
C SER A 192 4.78 1.77 1.34
N ARG A 193 5.35 1.87 2.54
CA ARG A 193 5.60 0.73 3.41
C ARG A 193 4.49 0.68 4.46
N LEU A 194 3.64 -0.33 4.38
CA LEU A 194 2.44 -0.44 5.23
C LEU A 194 2.78 -0.86 6.67
N ASN A 195 3.99 -1.36 6.92
CA ASN A 195 4.45 -1.67 8.27
C ASN A 195 4.94 -0.42 8.98
N ALA A 196 4.52 -0.29 10.24
CA ALA A 196 4.83 0.87 11.07
C ALA A 196 4.52 2.21 10.38
N PRO A 197 3.31 2.40 9.81
CA PRO A 197 2.99 3.57 8.99
C PRO A 197 2.99 4.86 9.82
N GLY A 198 2.62 4.80 11.11
CA GLY A 198 2.69 5.92 12.05
C GLY A 198 4.01 6.02 12.82
N PHE A 199 5.07 5.31 12.42
CA PHE A 199 6.36 5.42 13.10
C PHE A 199 6.96 6.81 12.89
N THR A 200 7.16 7.52 13.99
CA THR A 200 7.98 8.74 14.03
C THR A 200 9.10 8.53 15.03
N ALA A 201 10.32 8.96 14.68
CA ALA A 201 11.46 8.91 15.59
C ALA A 201 11.13 9.66 16.90
N LEU A 202 11.66 9.19 18.04
CA LEU A 202 11.40 9.82 19.35
C LEU A 202 12.11 11.17 19.51
N ASN A 203 13.24 11.34 18.83
CA ASN A 203 14.03 12.55 18.77
C ASN A 203 14.79 12.60 17.44
N GLU A 204 15.46 13.72 17.17
CA GLU A 204 16.23 13.93 15.93
C GLU A 204 17.47 13.03 15.78
N ALA A 205 17.92 12.40 16.86
CA ALA A 205 18.97 11.38 16.84
C ALA A 205 18.41 9.96 16.70
N GLY A 206 17.08 9.81 16.63
CA GLY A 206 16.42 8.52 16.52
C GLY A 206 16.65 7.89 15.15
N GLY A 207 16.97 6.60 15.15
CA GLY A 207 17.20 5.84 13.92
C GLY A 207 15.93 5.49 13.16
N ALA A 208 16.13 4.97 11.95
CA ALA A 208 15.06 4.43 11.13
C ALA A 208 14.43 3.16 11.75
N SER A 209 13.14 2.94 11.52
CA SER A 209 12.49 1.66 11.76
C SER A 209 12.95 0.65 10.71
N ALA A 210 13.92 -0.17 11.09
CA ALA A 210 14.51 -1.23 10.26
C ALA A 210 13.83 -2.58 10.54
N ILE A 211 13.30 -3.22 9.49
CA ILE A 211 12.55 -4.48 9.57
C ILE A 211 12.88 -5.40 8.38
N GLU A 212 12.75 -6.71 8.60
CA GLU A 212 13.06 -7.74 7.60
C GLU A 212 11.89 -7.98 6.65
N ASN A 213 10.72 -8.28 7.20
CA ASN A 213 9.51 -8.60 6.45
C ASN A 213 8.64 -7.36 6.32
N THR A 214 8.31 -6.95 5.09
CA THR A 214 7.52 -5.74 4.83
C THR A 214 6.41 -5.97 3.82
N THR A 215 5.26 -5.36 4.05
CA THR A 215 4.17 -5.20 3.09
C THR A 215 4.33 -3.85 2.41
N ARG A 216 4.57 -3.87 1.09
CA ARG A 216 4.74 -2.67 0.29
C ARG A 216 3.51 -2.45 -0.57
N LEU A 217 3.15 -1.19 -0.74
CA LEU A 217 2.17 -0.75 -1.72
C LEU A 217 2.89 0.05 -2.79
N LEU A 218 2.67 -0.34 -4.04
CA LEU A 218 3.08 0.38 -5.22
C LEU A 218 1.83 0.69 -6.04
N GLY A 219 1.75 1.90 -6.58
CA GLY A 219 0.67 2.32 -7.44
C GLY A 219 1.18 3.14 -8.61
N ALA A 220 0.51 3.03 -9.74
CA ALA A 220 0.78 3.82 -10.93
C ALA A 220 -0.53 4.16 -11.63
N ARG A 221 -0.64 5.39 -12.12
CA ARG A 221 -1.68 5.81 -13.05
C ARG A 221 -1.06 6.62 -14.17
N GLY A 222 -1.31 6.21 -15.42
CA GLY A 222 -0.98 6.98 -16.60
C GLY A 222 -2.26 7.41 -17.30
N VAL A 223 -2.35 8.66 -17.73
CA VAL A 223 -3.46 9.17 -18.54
C VAL A 223 -2.89 9.80 -19.81
N ALA A 224 -3.45 9.44 -20.95
CA ALA A 224 -3.14 10.04 -22.23
C ALA A 224 -4.39 10.70 -22.82
N GLN A 225 -4.26 11.94 -23.25
CA GLN A 225 -5.27 12.65 -24.03
C GLN A 225 -5.12 12.31 -25.51
N VAL A 226 -6.19 11.80 -26.12
CA VAL A 226 -6.26 11.43 -27.53
C VAL A 226 -7.19 12.39 -28.26
N GLY A 227 -6.62 13.32 -29.02
CA GLY A 227 -7.36 14.44 -29.62
C GLY A 227 -7.90 15.40 -28.55
N ASP A 228 -9.03 16.04 -28.86
CA ASP A 228 -9.64 17.04 -27.97
C ASP A 228 -10.84 16.49 -27.18
N PHE A 229 -11.26 15.26 -27.50
CA PHE A 229 -12.51 14.68 -27.02
C PHE A 229 -12.33 13.42 -26.17
N ALA A 230 -11.14 12.79 -26.12
CA ALA A 230 -10.94 11.52 -25.40
C ALA A 230 -9.75 11.55 -24.44
N LYS A 231 -9.91 10.90 -23.30
CA LYS A 231 -8.82 10.55 -22.36
C LYS A 231 -8.86 9.07 -22.05
N LEU A 232 -7.70 8.44 -22.12
CA LEU A 232 -7.50 7.03 -21.80
C LEU A 232 -6.58 6.94 -20.58
N GLY A 233 -7.02 6.25 -19.54
CA GLY A 233 -6.27 6.00 -18.33
C GLY A 233 -5.98 4.52 -18.13
N LEU A 234 -4.78 4.24 -17.62
CA LEU A 234 -4.37 2.92 -17.14
C LEU A 234 -3.97 3.07 -15.67
N THR A 235 -4.41 2.14 -14.84
CA THR A 235 -4.09 2.08 -13.42
C THR A 235 -3.55 0.71 -13.03
N TRP A 236 -2.56 0.70 -12.15
CA TRP A 236 -2.00 -0.50 -11.57
C TRP A 236 -1.70 -0.25 -10.10
N VAL A 237 -2.15 -1.13 -9.22
CA VAL A 237 -1.96 -1.04 -7.78
C VAL A 237 -1.60 -2.42 -7.27
N ASN A 238 -0.47 -2.53 -6.58
CA ASN A 238 0.00 -3.77 -6.00
C ASN A 238 0.27 -3.57 -4.51
N VAL A 239 -0.20 -4.50 -3.70
CA VAL A 239 0.17 -4.63 -2.30
C VAL A 239 0.74 -6.03 -2.12
N SER A 240 2.00 -6.14 -1.73
CA SER A 240 2.65 -7.45 -1.59
C SER A 240 3.61 -7.50 -0.40
N ASN A 241 3.67 -8.68 0.21
CA ASN A 241 4.65 -8.99 1.24
C ASN A 241 6.01 -9.25 0.59
N THR A 242 7.07 -8.72 1.17
CA THR A 242 8.44 -8.75 0.70
C THR A 242 9.38 -9.01 1.88
N SER A 243 10.59 -9.47 1.60
CA SER A 243 11.62 -9.71 2.61
C SER A 243 12.93 -9.11 2.13
N SER A 244 13.55 -8.29 2.98
CA SER A 244 14.86 -7.71 2.69
C SER A 244 15.98 -8.75 2.67
N GLU A 245 15.77 -9.94 3.25
CA GLU A 245 16.76 -11.04 3.24
C GLU A 245 16.90 -11.69 1.86
N LEU A 246 15.87 -11.59 1.02
CA LEU A 246 15.89 -12.07 -0.35
C LEU A 246 16.42 -10.98 -1.28
N SER A 247 16.98 -11.38 -2.43
CA SER A 247 17.36 -10.42 -3.48
C SER A 247 16.13 -9.68 -4.02
N LEU A 248 16.32 -8.53 -4.66
CA LEU A 248 15.21 -7.78 -5.29
C LEU A 248 14.49 -8.61 -6.36
N GLY A 249 15.20 -9.47 -7.09
CA GLY A 249 14.60 -10.34 -8.12
C GLY A 249 13.77 -11.48 -7.54
N ASP A 250 14.13 -11.98 -6.35
CA ASP A 250 13.38 -13.03 -5.65
C ASP A 250 12.15 -12.48 -4.91
N ASN A 251 12.11 -11.16 -4.70
CA ASN A 251 10.95 -10.43 -4.19
C ASN A 251 9.87 -10.29 -5.28
N SER A 252 9.12 -11.36 -5.50
CA SER A 252 8.01 -11.37 -6.45
C SER A 252 6.90 -10.37 -6.08
N LEU A 253 6.35 -9.66 -7.08
CA LEU A 253 5.14 -8.80 -6.94
C LEU A 253 3.87 -9.57 -6.54
N LYS A 254 3.90 -10.90 -6.59
CA LYS A 254 2.85 -11.77 -6.05
C LYS A 254 2.94 -11.91 -4.52
N GLY A 255 3.99 -11.33 -3.94
CA GLY A 255 4.34 -11.37 -2.53
C GLY A 255 4.91 -12.71 -2.08
N LEU A 256 5.42 -12.73 -0.86
CA LEU A 256 6.05 -13.87 -0.19
C LEU A 256 5.30 -14.26 1.09
N LEU A 257 5.62 -15.45 1.61
CA LEU A 257 5.34 -15.77 3.01
C LEU A 257 6.43 -15.17 3.89
N THR A 258 6.02 -14.49 4.97
CA THR A 258 6.94 -13.81 5.90
C THR A 258 7.26 -14.71 7.08
N GLY A 259 8.51 -14.63 7.57
CA GLY A 259 9.00 -15.25 8.82
C GLY A 259 8.27 -16.52 9.29
N PRO A 260 7.45 -16.46 10.38
CA PRO A 260 6.81 -17.65 10.97
C PRO A 260 5.96 -18.49 10.01
N GLN A 261 5.35 -17.84 9.02
CA GLN A 261 4.49 -18.50 8.03
C GLN A 261 5.30 -19.31 7.01
N ASN A 262 6.59 -18.98 6.83
CA ASN A 262 7.49 -19.66 5.90
C ASN A 262 8.39 -20.71 6.59
N THR A 263 8.30 -20.83 7.91
CA THR A 263 9.10 -21.77 8.71
C THR A 263 8.27 -22.90 9.31
N GLY A 264 7.01 -23.06 8.93
CA GLY A 264 6.13 -24.14 9.40
C GLY A 264 5.59 -24.99 8.25
N ASN A 265 5.01 -26.13 8.58
CA ASN A 265 4.27 -26.97 7.65
C ASN A 265 2.78 -26.95 7.99
N VAL A 266 1.93 -27.19 6.99
CA VAL A 266 0.49 -27.33 7.20
C VAL A 266 0.23 -28.70 7.79
N GLU A 267 -0.18 -28.73 9.04
CA GLU A 267 -0.37 -29.97 9.82
C GLU A 267 -1.83 -30.20 10.14
N ARG A 268 -2.58 -29.11 10.30
CA ARG A 268 -4.01 -29.13 10.55
C ARG A 268 -4.68 -28.06 9.70
N VAL A 269 -5.75 -28.44 9.03
CA VAL A 269 -6.63 -27.53 8.30
C VAL A 269 -8.02 -27.63 8.89
N ILE A 270 -8.67 -26.49 9.07
CA ILE A 270 -10.05 -26.41 9.53
C ILE A 270 -10.84 -25.63 8.51
N ILE A 271 -11.88 -26.26 7.99
CA ILE A 271 -12.84 -25.64 7.08
C ILE A 271 -14.12 -25.39 7.87
N ARG A 272 -14.63 -24.17 7.79
CA ARG A 272 -15.92 -23.79 8.31
C ARG A 272 -16.91 -23.65 7.17
N ILE A 273 -18.06 -24.30 7.32
CA ILE A 273 -19.23 -24.12 6.46
C ILE A 273 -20.30 -23.51 7.37
N ALA A 274 -20.74 -22.32 7.00
CA ALA A 274 -21.74 -21.55 7.72
C ALA A 274 -22.82 -21.06 6.75
N ASP A 275 -23.90 -20.54 7.30
CA ASP A 275 -24.92 -19.76 6.60
C ASP A 275 -24.32 -18.40 6.15
N ASP A 276 -24.49 -17.98 4.89
CA ASP A 276 -24.05 -16.63 4.45
C ASP A 276 -25.02 -15.54 4.93
N SER A 277 -26.30 -15.88 5.16
CA SER A 277 -27.37 -14.99 5.62
C SER A 277 -27.97 -15.45 6.95
N PRO A 278 -27.19 -15.48 8.05
CA PRO A 278 -27.62 -16.04 9.34
C PRO A 278 -28.80 -15.33 10.01
N GLU A 279 -29.15 -14.12 9.57
CA GLU A 279 -30.32 -13.37 10.02
C GLU A 279 -31.65 -13.84 9.43
N SER A 280 -31.63 -14.63 8.34
CA SER A 280 -32.85 -15.15 7.76
C SER A 280 -33.30 -16.41 8.51
N GLU A 281 -34.63 -16.54 8.71
CA GLU A 281 -35.20 -17.73 9.36
C GLU A 281 -35.30 -18.93 8.38
N GLN A 282 -34.83 -18.75 7.15
CA GLN A 282 -34.95 -19.70 6.06
C GLN A 282 -33.65 -20.52 5.99
N THR A 283 -33.81 -21.82 5.74
CA THR A 283 -32.75 -22.85 5.62
C THR A 283 -31.37 -22.32 5.20
N GLY A 284 -30.31 -22.71 5.91
CA GLY A 284 -28.93 -22.33 5.60
C GLY A 284 -28.17 -23.34 4.74
N ALA A 285 -26.87 -23.42 4.96
CA ALA A 285 -25.93 -24.22 4.17
C ALA A 285 -26.12 -25.74 4.32
N SER A 286 -25.95 -26.46 3.21
CA SER A 286 -25.94 -27.93 3.18
C SER A 286 -24.60 -28.46 2.67
N PHE A 287 -24.08 -29.51 3.31
CA PHE A 287 -22.81 -30.17 3.01
C PHE A 287 -23.01 -31.68 2.82
N PHE A 288 -22.43 -32.23 1.75
CA PHE A 288 -22.64 -33.61 1.33
C PHE A 288 -21.38 -34.47 1.45
N VAL A 289 -20.29 -34.06 0.79
CA VAL A 289 -19.04 -34.83 0.72
C VAL A 289 -17.85 -33.90 0.54
N ASP A 290 -16.70 -34.36 1.02
CA ASP A 290 -15.42 -33.71 0.85
C ASP A 290 -14.36 -34.65 0.25
N GLN A 291 -13.37 -34.05 -0.40
CA GLN A 291 -12.19 -34.73 -0.92
C GLN A 291 -10.95 -33.87 -0.67
N VAL A 292 -9.85 -34.53 -0.29
CA VAL A 292 -8.53 -33.90 -0.12
C VAL A 292 -7.64 -34.30 -1.28
N ILE A 293 -6.99 -33.32 -1.90
CA ILE A 293 -6.08 -33.50 -3.02
C ILE A 293 -4.74 -32.84 -2.69
N ILE A 294 -3.64 -33.59 -2.74
CA ILE A 294 -2.29 -33.08 -2.45
C ILE A 294 -1.43 -33.29 -3.69
N ASP A 295 -0.82 -32.22 -4.19
CA ASP A 295 0.01 -32.23 -5.41
C ASP A 295 -0.63 -32.92 -6.63
N GLY A 296 -1.97 -32.88 -6.70
CA GLY A 296 -2.78 -33.46 -7.77
C GLY A 296 -3.18 -34.92 -7.56
N GLU A 297 -2.83 -35.54 -6.43
CA GLU A 297 -3.24 -36.90 -6.05
C GLU A 297 -4.36 -36.85 -5.00
N LEU A 298 -5.34 -37.74 -5.13
CA LEU A 298 -6.43 -37.87 -4.18
C LEU A 298 -5.95 -38.61 -2.94
N HIS A 299 -6.27 -38.08 -1.76
CA HIS A 299 -5.95 -38.66 -0.47
C HIS A 299 -7.24 -39.00 0.30
N PRO A 300 -7.91 -40.13 -0.04
CA PRO A 300 -9.17 -40.53 0.59
C PRO A 300 -9.00 -40.97 2.05
N GLU A 301 -7.77 -41.26 2.49
CA GLU A 301 -7.44 -41.61 3.87
C GLU A 301 -7.55 -40.43 4.85
N ILE A 302 -7.47 -39.19 4.35
CA ILE A 302 -7.56 -37.98 5.16
C ILE A 302 -9.04 -37.62 5.32
N VAL A 303 -9.64 -38.10 6.41
CA VAL A 303 -11.07 -37.90 6.72
C VAL A 303 -11.20 -36.84 7.82
N PRO A 304 -12.07 -35.82 7.66
CA PRO A 304 -12.21 -34.77 8.66
C PRO A 304 -12.93 -35.28 9.92
N LEU A 305 -12.50 -34.80 11.08
CA LEU A 305 -13.34 -34.76 12.26
C LEU A 305 -14.40 -33.67 12.07
N VAL A 306 -15.66 -34.08 11.91
CA VAL A 306 -16.79 -33.16 11.78
C VAL A 306 -17.30 -32.72 13.16
N ARG A 307 -17.47 -31.40 13.34
CA ARG A 307 -18.15 -30.81 14.52
C ARG A 307 -19.25 -29.85 14.08
N GLY A 308 -20.32 -29.79 14.87
CA GLY A 308 -21.48 -28.96 14.56
C GLY A 308 -22.30 -29.51 13.39
N GLY A 309 -23.29 -28.72 12.96
CA GLY A 309 -24.31 -29.13 11.99
C GLY A 309 -25.29 -30.19 12.51
N VAL A 310 -26.42 -30.30 11.83
CA VAL A 310 -27.44 -31.31 12.07
C VAL A 310 -27.41 -32.31 10.92
N ARG A 311 -27.22 -33.59 11.23
CA ARG A 311 -27.21 -34.64 10.21
C ARG A 311 -28.64 -35.11 9.92
N ARG A 312 -29.10 -34.97 8.67
CA ARG A 312 -30.40 -35.43 8.17
C ARG A 312 -30.21 -36.18 6.86
N GLU A 313 -30.69 -37.42 6.79
CA GLU A 313 -30.65 -38.24 5.56
C GLU A 313 -29.25 -38.37 4.91
N GLY A 314 -28.18 -38.30 5.71
CA GLY A 314 -26.80 -38.36 5.21
C GLY A 314 -26.18 -37.00 4.85
N ILE A 315 -26.98 -35.94 4.84
CA ILE A 315 -26.58 -34.54 4.60
C ILE A 315 -26.29 -33.87 5.94
N LEU A 316 -25.30 -32.98 5.98
CA LEU A 316 -25.05 -32.09 7.11
C LEU A 316 -25.60 -30.70 6.78
N GLU A 317 -26.56 -30.25 7.58
CA GLU A 317 -27.21 -28.96 7.41
C GLU A 317 -26.83 -28.02 8.56
N VAL A 318 -26.75 -26.74 8.27
CA VAL A 318 -26.52 -25.69 9.26
C VAL A 318 -27.29 -24.43 8.89
N SER A 319 -27.77 -23.68 9.88
CA SER A 319 -28.58 -22.48 9.69
C SER A 319 -28.32 -21.48 10.80
N GLY A 320 -28.55 -20.20 10.53
CA GLY A 320 -28.38 -19.15 11.52
C GLY A 320 -26.92 -19.03 11.97
N SER A 321 -26.68 -18.90 13.28
CA SER A 321 -25.32 -18.71 13.82
C SER A 321 -24.50 -19.99 13.96
N ASP A 322 -25.08 -21.15 13.68
CA ASP A 322 -24.38 -22.43 13.80
C ASP A 322 -23.36 -22.62 12.67
N VAL A 323 -22.36 -23.47 12.89
CA VAL A 323 -21.31 -23.77 11.90
C VAL A 323 -21.00 -25.26 11.86
N ILE A 324 -20.66 -25.76 10.68
CA ILE A 324 -20.01 -27.07 10.50
C ILE A 324 -18.50 -26.82 10.42
N GLU A 325 -17.74 -27.45 11.30
CA GLU A 325 -16.28 -27.48 11.25
C GLU A 325 -15.80 -28.85 10.77
N LEU A 326 -15.07 -28.85 9.65
CA LEU A 326 -14.34 -30.00 9.14
C LEU A 326 -12.87 -29.85 9.54
N ILE A 327 -12.40 -30.70 10.47
CA ILE A 327 -11.06 -30.62 11.03
C ILE A 327 -10.21 -31.75 10.43
N TYR A 328 -9.28 -31.41 9.55
CA TYR A 328 -8.38 -32.34 8.88
C TYR A 328 -7.03 -32.43 9.61
N ASP A 329 -6.58 -33.65 9.94
CA ASP A 329 -5.26 -33.91 10.52
C ASP A 329 -4.27 -34.41 9.47
N ILE A 330 -3.75 -33.46 8.68
CA ILE A 330 -2.83 -33.73 7.57
C ILE A 330 -1.55 -34.43 8.05
N ARG A 331 -1.10 -34.14 9.28
CA ARG A 331 0.13 -34.73 9.81
C ARG A 331 -0.03 -36.23 10.06
N ASN A 332 -1.15 -36.64 10.65
CA ASN A 332 -1.35 -38.01 11.12
C ASN A 332 -2.02 -38.91 10.08
N ASP A 333 -2.89 -38.35 9.24
CA ASP A 333 -3.69 -39.14 8.31
C ASP A 333 -2.99 -39.35 6.97
N PHE A 334 -2.01 -38.51 6.62
CA PHE A 334 -1.33 -38.57 5.32
C PHE A 334 -0.57 -39.89 5.09
N SER A 335 -0.87 -40.55 3.97
CA SER A 335 -0.11 -41.69 3.48
C SER A 335 0.89 -41.28 2.37
N PRO A 336 2.19 -41.63 2.49
CA PRO A 336 3.18 -41.36 1.45
C PRO A 336 2.81 -41.95 0.09
N THR A 337 3.08 -41.20 -0.97
CA THR A 337 2.93 -41.64 -2.36
C THR A 337 4.25 -41.62 -3.10
N GLU A 338 4.28 -42.12 -4.34
CA GLU A 338 5.49 -42.05 -5.18
C GLU A 338 5.90 -40.59 -5.49
N LYS A 339 4.94 -39.66 -5.55
CA LYS A 339 5.20 -38.24 -5.82
C LYS A 339 5.56 -37.44 -4.57
N VAL A 340 4.96 -37.77 -3.43
CA VAL A 340 5.11 -37.02 -2.18
C VAL A 340 5.43 -38.01 -1.06
N GLY A 341 6.72 -38.08 -0.67
CA GLY A 341 7.17 -39.03 0.36
C GLY A 341 6.75 -38.66 1.78
N THR A 342 6.43 -37.39 2.01
CA THR A 342 5.92 -36.89 3.30
C THR A 342 5.06 -35.65 3.09
N PHE A 343 4.07 -35.42 3.96
CA PHE A 343 3.22 -34.22 3.91
C PHE A 343 4.02 -32.90 3.92
N ARG A 344 5.25 -32.91 4.49
CA ARG A 344 6.15 -31.74 4.51
C ARG A 344 6.69 -31.35 3.14
N GLU A 345 6.68 -32.27 2.18
CA GLU A 345 7.12 -32.02 0.81
C GLU A 345 6.01 -31.49 -0.08
N ALA A 346 4.75 -31.54 0.38
CA ALA A 346 3.58 -31.07 -0.35
C ALA A 346 3.75 -29.62 -0.83
N LYS A 347 3.48 -29.35 -2.10
CA LYS A 347 3.54 -28.00 -2.68
C LYS A 347 2.17 -27.35 -2.81
N LYS A 348 1.12 -28.17 -2.84
CA LYS A 348 -0.25 -27.77 -3.04
C LYS A 348 -1.16 -28.70 -2.24
N LEU A 349 -2.08 -28.10 -1.49
CA LEU A 349 -3.16 -28.78 -0.79
C LEU A 349 -4.47 -28.18 -1.30
N GLU A 350 -5.35 -29.03 -1.81
CA GLU A 350 -6.65 -28.68 -2.36
C GLU A 350 -7.74 -29.43 -1.63
N PHE A 351 -8.89 -28.79 -1.51
CA PHE A 351 -10.11 -29.36 -0.99
C PHE A 351 -11.19 -29.22 -2.05
N GLU A 352 -12.01 -30.24 -2.19
CA GLU A 352 -13.20 -30.23 -3.01
C GLU A 352 -14.38 -30.60 -2.13
N LEU A 353 -15.34 -29.69 -2.01
CA LEU A 353 -16.53 -29.85 -1.18
C LEU A 353 -17.77 -29.83 -2.06
N VAL A 354 -18.70 -30.72 -1.81
CA VAL A 354 -20.05 -30.64 -2.38
C VAL A 354 -20.94 -29.93 -1.39
N VAL A 355 -21.43 -28.76 -1.80
CA VAL A 355 -22.29 -27.88 -0.99
C VAL A 355 -23.48 -27.39 -1.81
N SER A 356 -24.55 -27.01 -1.12
CA SER A 356 -25.72 -26.34 -1.70
C SER A 356 -26.30 -25.33 -0.71
N ASN A 357 -27.33 -24.63 -1.16
CA ASN A 357 -28.05 -23.56 -0.46
C ASN A 357 -27.18 -22.33 -0.19
N ASP A 358 -27.49 -21.59 0.87
CA ASP A 358 -26.80 -20.35 1.25
C ASP A 358 -25.54 -20.65 2.09
N TYR A 359 -24.49 -21.12 1.42
CA TYR A 359 -23.24 -21.48 2.08
C TYR A 359 -22.21 -20.36 2.09
N ARG A 360 -21.45 -20.28 3.18
CA ARG A 360 -20.19 -19.55 3.29
C ARG A 360 -19.10 -20.50 3.76
N ILE A 361 -18.03 -20.60 2.96
CA ILE A 361 -16.88 -21.47 3.22
C ILE A 361 -15.67 -20.64 3.61
N GLU A 362 -15.10 -20.95 4.77
CA GLU A 362 -13.89 -20.33 5.28
C GLU A 362 -12.85 -21.40 5.63
N ILE A 363 -11.58 -21.03 5.56
CA ILE A 363 -10.47 -21.96 5.87
C ILE A 363 -9.45 -21.33 6.82
N ALA A 364 -8.96 -22.13 7.74
CA ALA A 364 -7.85 -21.83 8.64
C ALA A 364 -6.86 -23.01 8.71
N SER A 365 -5.66 -22.76 9.23
CA SER A 365 -4.68 -23.80 9.56
C SER A 365 -3.92 -23.48 10.84
N ASN A 366 -3.08 -24.42 11.26
CA ASN A 366 -2.10 -24.23 12.35
C ASN A 366 -1.12 -23.06 12.13
N LEU A 367 -1.01 -22.52 10.90
CA LEU A 367 -0.14 -21.38 10.56
C LEU A 367 -0.88 -20.04 10.42
N GLN A 368 -2.19 -20.02 10.70
CA GLN A 368 -3.04 -18.84 10.60
C GLN A 368 -3.59 -18.46 11.97
N THR A 369 -2.73 -17.90 12.81
CA THR A 369 -3.14 -17.48 14.15
C THR A 369 -3.00 -15.98 14.35
N ASN A 370 -3.87 -15.41 15.18
CA ASN A 370 -3.75 -14.03 15.63
C ASN A 370 -2.72 -13.91 16.76
N ALA A 371 -2.52 -12.68 17.27
CA ALA A 371 -1.58 -12.42 18.36
C ALA A 371 -1.90 -13.16 19.68
N ARG A 372 -3.11 -13.70 19.83
CA ARG A 372 -3.56 -14.51 20.98
C ARG A 372 -3.45 -16.02 20.72
N GLY A 373 -3.01 -16.42 19.53
CA GLY A 373 -2.93 -17.83 19.12
C GLY A 373 -4.24 -18.42 18.60
N GLU A 374 -5.31 -17.62 18.48
CA GLU A 374 -6.59 -18.07 17.94
C GLU A 374 -6.52 -18.14 16.42
N GLN A 375 -7.22 -19.12 15.82
CA GLN A 375 -7.23 -19.30 14.38
C GLN A 375 -7.97 -18.19 13.66
N VAL A 376 -7.39 -17.73 12.54
CA VAL A 376 -7.98 -16.71 11.67
C VAL A 376 -8.50 -17.39 10.41
N PHE A 377 -9.81 -17.39 10.26
CA PHE A 377 -10.51 -17.95 9.11
C PHE A 377 -10.51 -16.95 7.96
N LEU A 378 -10.19 -17.44 6.76
CA LEU A 378 -10.23 -16.65 5.54
C LEU A 378 -11.35 -17.15 4.64
N PRO A 379 -12.19 -16.26 4.09
CA PRO A 379 -13.23 -16.66 3.15
C PRO A 379 -12.61 -17.22 1.87
N VAL A 380 -13.25 -18.25 1.34
CA VAL A 380 -12.83 -18.96 0.13
C VAL A 380 -13.91 -18.90 -0.93
N ALA A 381 -15.13 -19.25 -0.55
CA ALA A 381 -16.29 -19.29 -1.43
C ALA A 381 -17.55 -18.97 -0.62
N GLN A 382 -18.55 -18.43 -1.29
CA GLN A 382 -19.88 -18.22 -0.75
C GLN A 382 -20.91 -18.38 -1.87
N ALA A 383 -22.15 -18.65 -1.50
CA ALA A 383 -23.26 -18.63 -2.42
C ALA A 383 -23.41 -17.23 -3.06
N ARG A 384 -23.95 -17.18 -4.28
CA ARG A 384 -24.18 -15.90 -4.99
C ARG A 384 -25.45 -15.21 -4.51
N ASP A 385 -26.42 -16.01 -4.13
CA ASP A 385 -27.78 -15.64 -3.76
C ASP A 385 -28.20 -16.59 -2.62
N GLU A 386 -29.17 -16.15 -1.83
CA GLU A 386 -29.78 -16.94 -0.76
C GLU A 386 -30.69 -18.03 -1.37
N ILE A 387 -30.14 -19.23 -1.53
CA ILE A 387 -30.83 -20.37 -2.17
C ILE A 387 -31.18 -21.38 -1.08
N THR A 388 -32.39 -21.92 -1.12
CA THR A 388 -32.94 -22.77 -0.05
C THR A 388 -33.40 -24.15 -0.52
N ASP A 389 -33.49 -24.35 -1.84
CA ASP A 389 -34.13 -25.52 -2.46
C ASP A 389 -33.14 -26.57 -3.00
N GLY A 390 -31.85 -26.39 -2.73
CA GLY A 390 -30.78 -27.27 -3.22
C GLY A 390 -30.43 -27.09 -4.69
N SER A 391 -31.07 -26.17 -5.42
CA SER A 391 -30.89 -26.01 -6.87
C SER A 391 -29.48 -25.63 -7.32
N ASN A 392 -28.67 -25.09 -6.40
CA ASN A 392 -27.29 -24.66 -6.62
C ASN A 392 -26.23 -25.69 -6.17
N GLN A 393 -26.60 -26.95 -5.96
CA GLN A 393 -25.65 -27.99 -5.58
C GLN A 393 -24.44 -28.01 -6.54
N THR A 394 -23.24 -27.83 -5.98
CA THR A 394 -22.04 -27.68 -6.80
C THR A 394 -20.79 -28.19 -6.09
N PHE A 395 -19.77 -28.51 -6.89
CA PHE A 395 -18.43 -28.83 -6.41
C PHE A 395 -17.63 -27.53 -6.25
N VAL A 396 -17.29 -27.21 -5.01
CA VAL A 396 -16.44 -26.08 -4.67
C VAL A 396 -15.02 -26.60 -4.44
N ARG A 397 -14.18 -26.49 -5.47
CA ARG A 397 -12.75 -26.84 -5.40
C ARG A 397 -11.89 -25.60 -5.16
N PHE A 398 -10.99 -25.67 -4.17
CA PHE A 398 -10.08 -24.58 -3.85
C PHE A 398 -8.77 -25.08 -3.27
N ALA A 399 -7.70 -24.32 -3.52
CA ALA A 399 -6.39 -24.55 -2.93
C ALA A 399 -6.21 -23.76 -1.63
N TYR A 400 -5.66 -24.43 -0.62
CA TYR A 400 -5.22 -23.78 0.60
C TYR A 400 -3.95 -22.96 0.36
N GLY A 401 -3.89 -21.76 0.94
CA GLY A 401 -2.72 -20.91 0.91
C GLY A 401 -2.92 -19.61 1.70
N LEU A 402 -1.82 -19.06 2.20
CA LEU A 402 -1.81 -17.80 2.94
C LEU A 402 -1.77 -16.61 1.97
N PRO A 403 -2.46 -15.50 2.27
CA PRO A 403 -2.45 -14.31 1.43
C PRO A 403 -1.06 -13.67 1.41
N THR A 404 -0.52 -13.45 0.21
CA THR A 404 0.82 -12.87 0.01
C THR A 404 0.77 -11.53 -0.70
N GLY A 405 -0.23 -11.29 -1.53
CA GLY A 405 -0.39 -10.04 -2.23
C GLY A 405 -1.73 -9.87 -2.92
N HIS A 406 -1.98 -8.63 -3.33
CA HIS A 406 -3.17 -8.18 -4.03
C HIS A 406 -2.74 -7.24 -5.15
N GLU A 407 -3.31 -7.42 -6.33
CA GLU A 407 -3.08 -6.58 -7.50
C GLU A 407 -4.42 -6.13 -8.07
N VAL A 408 -4.55 -4.85 -8.35
CA VAL A 408 -5.69 -4.28 -9.06
C VAL A 408 -5.17 -3.56 -10.30
N ILE A 409 -5.66 -3.96 -11.46
CA ILE A 409 -5.35 -3.34 -12.75
C ILE A 409 -6.63 -2.71 -13.26
N GLY A 410 -6.59 -1.47 -13.72
CA GLY A 410 -7.77 -0.80 -14.25
C GLY A 410 -7.51 -0.04 -15.54
N MET A 411 -8.58 0.18 -16.28
CA MET A 411 -8.63 1.02 -17.47
C MET A 411 -9.81 1.98 -17.35
N ASP A 412 -9.58 3.25 -17.67
CA ASP A 412 -10.63 4.28 -17.72
C ASP A 412 -10.67 4.98 -19.09
N LEU A 413 -11.87 5.29 -19.54
CA LEU A 413 -12.15 6.06 -20.76
C LEU A 413 -13.09 7.21 -20.40
N GLU A 414 -12.67 8.42 -20.74
CA GLU A 414 -13.51 9.60 -20.72
C GLU A 414 -13.65 10.14 -22.14
N LEU A 415 -14.89 10.23 -22.64
CA LEU A 415 -15.23 10.92 -23.89
C LEU A 415 -16.06 12.16 -23.54
N ILE A 416 -15.67 13.30 -24.08
CA ILE A 416 -16.32 14.59 -23.86
C ILE A 416 -16.85 15.07 -25.21
N ASN A 417 -18.15 15.38 -25.25
CA ASN A 417 -18.81 15.99 -26.41
C ASN A 417 -18.60 15.24 -27.73
N LEU A 418 -18.51 13.90 -27.69
CA LEU A 418 -18.48 13.09 -28.90
C LEU A 418 -19.92 12.94 -29.41
N ALA A 419 -20.28 13.68 -30.46
CA ALA A 419 -21.65 13.71 -31.00
C ALA A 419 -22.72 14.07 -29.94
N HIS A 420 -22.44 15.07 -29.10
CA HIS A 420 -23.29 15.50 -27.98
C HIS A 420 -23.46 14.47 -26.85
N PHE A 421 -22.62 13.44 -26.82
CA PHE A 421 -22.59 12.45 -25.75
C PHE A 421 -21.32 12.56 -24.91
N ASP A 422 -21.49 12.45 -23.60
CA ASP A 422 -20.41 12.31 -22.63
C ASP A 422 -20.40 10.87 -22.12
N LEU A 423 -19.27 10.18 -22.25
CA LEU A 423 -19.07 8.82 -21.74
C LEU A 423 -18.00 8.81 -20.67
N ARG A 424 -18.28 8.13 -19.56
CA ARG A 424 -17.25 7.70 -18.61
C ARG A 424 -17.40 6.21 -18.38
N ALA A 425 -16.35 5.47 -18.66
CA ALA A 425 -16.28 4.04 -18.44
C ALA A 425 -15.02 3.72 -17.62
N GLU A 426 -15.15 2.81 -16.68
CA GLU A 426 -14.04 2.29 -15.89
C GLU A 426 -14.21 0.78 -15.78
N TRP A 427 -13.09 0.07 -15.90
CA TRP A 427 -13.01 -1.36 -15.74
C TRP A 427 -11.82 -1.68 -14.83
N ALA A 428 -11.99 -2.63 -13.91
CA ALA A 428 -10.92 -3.06 -13.01
C ALA A 428 -10.91 -4.58 -12.85
N LEU A 429 -9.71 -5.14 -12.74
CA LEU A 429 -9.43 -6.55 -12.49
C LEU A 429 -8.68 -6.67 -11.17
N ASN A 430 -9.25 -7.43 -10.22
CA ASN A 430 -8.61 -7.75 -8.95
C ASN A 430 -8.02 -9.16 -9.00
N ARG A 431 -6.72 -9.29 -8.71
CA ARG A 431 -6.00 -10.55 -8.56
C ARG A 431 -5.51 -10.67 -7.13
N ARG A 432 -5.86 -11.78 -6.49
CA ARG A 432 -5.42 -12.11 -5.13
C ARG A 432 -4.40 -13.22 -5.23
N PHE A 433 -3.25 -13.05 -4.59
CA PHE A 433 -2.19 -14.04 -4.57
C PHE A 433 -2.13 -14.72 -3.22
N ARG A 434 -2.02 -16.05 -3.26
CA ARG A 434 -1.84 -16.89 -2.09
C ARG A 434 -0.64 -17.82 -2.33
N ARG A 435 0.04 -18.22 -1.28
CA ARG A 435 1.10 -19.24 -1.33
C ARG A 435 0.87 -20.32 -0.30
N PHE A 436 1.13 -21.56 -0.70
CA PHE A 436 1.13 -22.69 0.22
C PHE A 436 2.37 -22.63 1.14
N PRO A 437 2.21 -22.76 2.47
CA PRO A 437 3.35 -22.81 3.39
C PRO A 437 4.13 -24.11 3.26
N ASN A 438 5.38 -24.02 2.79
CA ASN A 438 6.30 -25.15 2.74
C ASN A 438 7.75 -24.69 2.98
N GLN A 439 8.39 -25.25 4.00
CA GLN A 439 9.78 -24.96 4.38
C GLN A 439 10.80 -25.34 3.27
N ASN A 440 10.51 -26.39 2.51
CA ASN A 440 11.40 -26.96 1.47
C ASN A 440 11.34 -26.18 0.15
N GLY A 441 10.37 -25.26 -0.01
CA GLY A 441 10.15 -24.48 -1.23
C GLY A 441 11.11 -23.31 -1.45
N ARG A 442 12.07 -23.06 -0.54
CA ARG A 442 13.00 -21.92 -0.62
C ARG A 442 13.88 -21.89 -1.88
N SER A 443 14.00 -22.99 -2.61
CA SER A 443 15.01 -23.11 -3.67
C SER A 443 14.55 -22.87 -5.12
N ARG A 444 13.25 -22.76 -5.43
CA ARG A 444 12.80 -22.42 -6.80
C ARG A 444 11.46 -21.68 -6.80
N VAL A 445 11.48 -20.37 -6.98
CA VAL A 445 10.29 -19.54 -7.23
C VAL A 445 9.83 -19.78 -8.67
N ARG A 446 9.19 -20.93 -8.94
CA ARG A 446 8.29 -21.12 -10.07
C ARG A 446 7.17 -22.05 -9.65
N ASP A 447 5.96 -21.51 -9.76
CA ASP A 447 4.67 -22.18 -9.84
C ASP A 447 3.96 -22.57 -8.54
N GLY A 448 2.65 -22.33 -8.58
CA GLY A 448 1.72 -22.33 -7.44
C GLY A 448 0.79 -21.11 -7.45
N LEU A 449 0.33 -20.65 -8.62
CA LEU A 449 -0.72 -19.62 -8.69
C LEU A 449 -2.09 -20.27 -8.62
N VAL A 450 -2.91 -19.77 -7.70
CA VAL A 450 -4.35 -19.94 -7.76
C VAL A 450 -4.93 -18.64 -8.31
N PRO A 451 -5.46 -18.60 -9.55
CA PRO A 451 -6.13 -17.41 -10.05
C PRO A 451 -7.46 -17.22 -9.30
N ALA A 452 -7.71 -16.01 -8.82
CA ALA A 452 -9.04 -15.60 -8.36
C ALA A 452 -9.91 -15.18 -9.56
N LEU A 453 -11.20 -15.52 -9.53
CA LEU A 453 -12.20 -15.12 -10.53
C LEU A 453 -12.31 -13.59 -10.62
N PRO A 454 -12.45 -13.02 -11.83
CA PRO A 454 -12.66 -11.58 -12.02
C PRO A 454 -14.05 -11.16 -11.53
N LEU A 455 -14.12 -10.15 -10.66
CA LEU A 455 -15.36 -9.45 -10.37
C LEU A 455 -15.54 -8.34 -11.42
N LEU A 456 -16.58 -8.45 -12.24
CA LEU A 456 -16.95 -7.43 -13.23
C LEU A 456 -17.91 -6.43 -12.58
N CYS A 457 -17.47 -5.20 -12.34
CA CYS A 457 -18.34 -4.11 -11.93
C CYS A 457 -18.45 -3.09 -13.07
N VAL A 458 -19.63 -2.97 -13.68
CA VAL A 458 -19.93 -1.96 -14.70
C VAL A 458 -20.86 -0.93 -14.08
N ARG A 459 -20.37 0.30 -13.88
CA ARG A 459 -21.22 1.42 -13.47
C ARG A 459 -21.57 2.29 -14.67
N ARG A 460 -22.81 2.19 -15.16
CA ARG A 460 -23.37 3.12 -16.15
C ARG A 460 -23.85 4.39 -15.44
N GLY A 461 -23.13 5.50 -15.61
CA GLY A 461 -23.62 6.83 -15.26
C GLY A 461 -23.99 7.60 -16.52
N VAL A 462 -25.27 7.67 -16.87
CA VAL A 462 -25.77 8.58 -17.91
C VAL A 462 -26.19 9.87 -17.21
N HIS A 463 -25.38 10.93 -17.31
CA HIS A 463 -25.78 12.26 -16.85
C HIS A 463 -26.34 13.05 -18.04
N HIS A 464 -27.67 13.06 -18.18
CA HIS A 464 -28.33 14.12 -18.94
C HIS A 464 -28.28 15.41 -18.11
N ARG A 465 -27.50 16.41 -18.56
CA ARG A 465 -27.65 17.78 -18.07
C ARG A 465 -28.92 18.38 -18.66
N SER A 466 -30.04 18.30 -17.93
CA SER A 466 -31.14 19.23 -18.16
C SER A 466 -30.77 20.59 -17.54
N ARG A 467 -30.68 21.63 -18.39
CA ARG A 467 -30.63 23.02 -17.92
C ARG A 467 -31.98 23.35 -17.29
N LEU A 468 -32.08 23.29 -15.97
CA LEU A 468 -33.16 23.93 -15.22
C LEU A 468 -32.75 25.36 -14.90
N GLN A 469 -33.33 26.31 -15.66
CA GLN A 469 -33.41 27.71 -15.27
C GLN A 469 -34.35 27.81 -14.05
N HIS A 470 -33.85 28.28 -12.91
CA HIS A 470 -34.70 28.72 -11.81
C HIS A 470 -34.57 30.23 -11.61
N HIS A 471 -35.60 30.94 -12.07
CA HIS A 471 -36.03 32.21 -11.47
C HIS A 471 -36.66 31.91 -10.10
N GLY A 472 -36.32 32.70 -9.09
CA GLY A 472 -37.05 32.67 -7.81
C GLY A 472 -36.29 33.26 -6.63
N LEU A 473 -36.57 34.54 -6.35
CA LEU A 473 -36.32 35.29 -5.12
C LEU A 473 -36.35 34.45 -3.83
N TYR A 474 -35.51 34.77 -2.83
CA TYR A 474 -35.99 35.16 -1.49
C TYR A 474 -34.90 35.75 -0.55
N ARG A 475 -35.23 36.95 -0.04
CA ARG A 475 -34.84 37.75 1.16
C ARG A 475 -33.54 37.54 1.96
N ARG A 476 -32.87 38.68 2.20
CA ARG A 476 -31.89 38.99 3.27
C ARG A 476 -32.52 38.93 4.69
N PRO A 477 -31.77 38.52 5.73
CA PRO A 477 -32.14 38.80 7.12
C PRO A 477 -31.57 40.14 7.61
N GLY A 478 -32.41 40.86 8.37
CA GLY A 478 -32.18 42.20 8.89
C GLY A 478 -31.40 42.28 10.19
N ARG A 479 -31.02 43.53 10.51
CA ARG A 479 -30.31 43.98 11.70
C ARG A 479 -31.19 43.94 12.96
N GLY A 480 -30.52 43.65 14.09
CA GLY A 480 -30.75 44.34 15.37
C GLY A 480 -31.29 43.49 16.52
N HIS A 481 -30.49 43.29 17.56
CA HIS A 481 -30.76 43.86 18.89
C HIS A 481 -29.54 43.74 19.81
N ARG A 482 -29.14 44.90 20.38
CA ARG A 482 -28.14 45.04 21.45
C ARG A 482 -28.75 44.57 22.78
N LEU A 483 -28.01 43.77 23.54
CA LEU A 483 -28.19 43.66 24.98
C LEU A 483 -26.86 43.99 25.67
N ARG A 484 -26.93 44.98 26.57
CA ARG A 484 -25.84 45.46 27.43
C ARG A 484 -25.52 44.40 28.48
N GLN A 485 -24.24 44.08 28.66
CA GLN A 485 -23.73 43.48 29.89
C GLN A 485 -22.71 44.43 30.51
N ARG A 486 -22.90 44.69 31.82
CA ARG A 486 -22.11 45.57 32.68
C ARG A 486 -20.86 44.83 33.16
N ASP A 487 -19.73 45.54 33.19
CA ASP A 487 -18.54 45.17 33.95
C ASP A 487 -18.80 45.20 35.46
N PRO A 488 -18.00 44.44 36.24
CA PRO A 488 -17.28 45.09 37.33
C PRO A 488 -15.81 44.61 37.47
N LYS A 489 -14.94 45.56 37.83
CA LYS A 489 -13.64 45.39 38.52
C LYS A 489 -13.73 46.20 39.82
N PRO A 490 -12.78 46.08 40.78
CA PRO A 490 -11.99 44.94 41.23
C PRO A 490 -12.01 44.77 42.77
N LEU A 491 -11.41 43.70 43.29
CA LEU A 491 -10.65 43.67 44.56
C LEU A 491 -9.42 42.79 44.35
#